data_AF-A0A7J8VIH0-F1
#
_entry.id   AF-A0A7J8VIH0-F1
#
_cell.length_a   1.000
_cell.length_b   1.000
_cell.length_c   1.000
_cell.angle_alpha   90.00
_cell.angle_beta   90.00
_cell.angle_gamma   90.00
#
_symmetry.space_group_name_H-M   'P 1'
#
loop_
_entity.id
_entity.type
_entity.pdbx_description
1 polymer ?
#
loop_
_entity_poly.entity_id
_entity_poly.type
_entity_poly.pdbx_seq_one_letter_code
_entity_poly.pdbx_strand_id
1 'polypeptide(L)' 'STLCGGEILFIIFSPAGKPCSFGHPSVEFITTRFSNTSQPFNETIDAPIETYRKVRINLLVQDFNKVQDQLDAIK' A
#
# COMPACT_ATOMS: atom_id res chain seq x y z
N SER A 1 7.10 10.63 -1.13
CA SER A 1 5.83 11.37 -1.24
C SER A 1 5.58 11.99 -2.58
N THR A 2 6.51 12.73 -3.16
CA THR A 2 6.21 13.50 -4.39
C THR A 2 6.04 12.63 -5.64
N LEU A 3 6.94 11.67 -5.88
CA LEU A 3 6.86 10.80 -7.07
C LEU A 3 5.88 9.63 -6.91
N CYS A 4 5.84 9.01 -5.72
CA CYS A 4 5.05 7.80 -5.47
C CYS A 4 3.92 8.00 -4.45
N GLY A 5 3.60 9.23 -4.02
CA GLY A 5 2.59 9.49 -2.99
C GLY A 5 2.95 9.05 -1.56
N GLY A 6 4.06 8.33 -1.35
CA GLY A 6 4.35 7.69 -0.05
C GLY A 6 4.74 8.64 1.09
N GLU A 7 4.24 8.37 2.28
CA GLU A 7 4.62 9.03 3.55
C GLU A 7 6.01 8.57 4.00
N ILE A 8 6.88 9.49 4.45
CA ILE A 8 8.26 9.17 4.83
C ILE A 8 8.70 9.93 6.08
N LEU A 9 9.45 9.25 6.96
CA LEU A 9 10.08 9.83 8.15
C LEU A 9 11.53 9.38 8.24
N PHE A 10 12.45 10.34 8.33
CA PHE A 10 13.86 10.11 8.61
C PHE A 10 14.22 10.70 9.98
N ILE A 11 14.91 9.91 10.80
CA ILE A 11 15.49 10.34 12.08
C ILE A 11 16.97 9.97 12.06
N ILE A 12 17.84 10.97 12.18
CA ILE A 12 19.29 10.79 12.13
C ILE A 12 19.87 11.34 13.43
N PHE A 13 20.69 10.53 14.11
CA PHE A 13 21.43 10.96 15.29
C PHE A 13 22.84 11.38 14.86
N SER A 14 23.23 12.61 15.18
CA SER A 14 24.61 13.05 15.02
C SER A 14 25.55 12.22 15.92
N PRO A 15 26.87 12.20 15.65
CA PRO A 15 27.83 11.56 16.55
C PRO A 15 27.76 12.05 18.01
N ALA A 16 27.29 13.28 18.22
CA ALA A 16 27.06 13.87 19.54
C ALA A 16 25.70 13.47 20.17
N GLY A 17 24.95 12.57 19.55
CA GLY A 17 23.64 12.08 20.02
C GLY A 17 22.46 13.03 19.78
N LYS A 18 22.67 14.19 19.15
CA LYS A 18 21.57 15.12 18.84
C LYS A 18 20.73 14.60 17.66
N PRO A 19 19.40 14.49 17.80
CA PRO A 19 18.52 14.05 16.72
C PRO A 19 18.24 15.18 15.72
N CYS A 20 18.17 14.82 14.45
CA CYS A 20 17.66 15.62 13.35
C CYS A 20 16.57 14.80 12.64
N SER A 21 15.38 15.39 12.45
CA SER A 21 14.26 14.70 11.82
C SER A 21 13.76 15.45 10.58
N PHE A 22 13.30 14.68 9.60
CA PHE A 22 12.59 15.17 8.42
C PHE A 22 11.44 14.24 8.11
N GLY A 23 10.29 14.78 7.71
CA GLY A 23 9.16 13.96 7.33
C GLY A 23 8.27 14.65 6.32
N HIS A 24 7.57 13.85 5.51
CA HIS A 24 6.53 14.33 4.61
C HIS A 24 5.24 13.52 4.80
N PRO A 25 4.08 14.19 5.01
CA PRO A 25 3.87 15.64 4.89
C PRO A 25 4.44 16.47 6.05
N SER A 26 4.53 15.91 7.26
CA SER A 26 5.28 16.47 8.38
C SER A 26 5.73 15.36 9.33
N VAL A 27 6.73 15.65 10.17
CA VAL A 27 7.16 14.71 11.23
C VAL A 27 6.00 14.43 12.18
N GLU A 28 5.29 15.47 12.62
CA GLU A 28 4.16 15.37 13.55
C GLU A 28 3.04 14.45 13.03
N PHE A 29 2.65 14.62 11.77
CA PHE A 29 1.61 13.81 11.14
C PHE A 29 1.95 12.32 11.19
N ILE A 30 3.18 11.96 10.83
CA ILE A 30 3.63 10.57 10.80
C ILE A 30 3.77 10.02 12.23
N THR A 31 4.28 10.82 13.17
CA THR A 31 4.40 10.37 14.57
C THR A 31 3.05 10.12 15.21
N THR A 32 2.06 10.99 15.00
CA THR A 32 0.70 10.80 15.50
C THR A 32 0.06 9.54 14.91
N ARG A 33 0.23 9.32 13.60
CA ARG A 33 -0.23 8.09 12.93
C ARG A 33 0.44 6.84 13.52
N PHE A 34 1.76 6.87 13.72
CA PHE A 34 2.53 5.74 14.24
C PHE A 34 2.17 5.40 15.69
N SER A 35 1.90 6.42 16.52
CA SER A 35 1.45 6.23 17.89
C SER A 35 0.01 5.73 18.00
N ASN A 36 -0.84 6.04 17.01
CA ASN A 36 -2.23 5.62 16.93
C ASN A 36 -2.40 4.30 16.17
N THR A 37 -1.71 3.24 16.59
CA THR A 37 -1.82 1.88 15.99
C THR A 37 -3.25 1.31 15.99
N SER A 38 -4.16 1.87 16.78
CA SER A 38 -5.57 1.48 16.86
C SER A 38 -6.47 2.11 15.81
N GLN A 39 -5.97 3.05 14.99
CA GLN A 39 -6.78 3.66 13.94
C GLN A 39 -6.59 2.88 12.64
N PRO A 40 -7.58 2.08 12.18
CA PRO A 40 -7.52 1.49 10.86
C PRO A 40 -7.32 2.63 9.87
N PHE A 41 -6.39 2.44 8.95
CA PHE A 41 -6.02 3.40 7.92
C PHE A 41 -7.25 3.68 7.05
N ASN A 42 -8.12 4.60 7.47
CA ASN A 42 -9.30 5.11 6.80
C ASN A 42 -9.90 4.16 5.75
N GLU A 43 -10.13 2.88 6.10
CA GLU A 43 -10.56 1.84 5.15
C GLU A 43 -12.02 2.03 4.73
N THR A 44 -12.62 3.19 5.00
CA THR A 44 -13.99 3.52 4.61
C THR A 44 -14.12 3.73 3.10
N ILE A 45 -13.01 3.94 2.38
CA ILE A 45 -13.00 4.00 0.90
C ILE A 45 -12.71 2.63 0.26
N ASP A 46 -12.24 1.64 1.04
CA ASP A 46 -11.66 0.41 0.50
C ASP A 46 -12.66 -0.69 0.18
N ALA A 47 -13.84 -0.73 0.84
CA ALA A 47 -14.79 -1.83 0.61
C ALA A 47 -15.29 -1.93 -0.85
N PRO A 48 -15.69 -0.81 -1.51
CA PRO A 48 -16.07 -0.86 -2.92
C PRO A 48 -14.86 -1.14 -3.83
N ILE A 49 -13.73 -0.45 -3.59
CA ILE A 49 -12.52 -0.55 -4.42
C ILE A 49 -11.94 -1.97 -4.41
N GLU A 50 -11.89 -2.59 -3.24
CA GLU A 50 -11.38 -3.95 -3.07
C GLU A 50 -12.31 -4.99 -3.70
N THR A 51 -13.63 -4.75 -3.67
CA THR A 51 -14.59 -5.60 -4.37
C THR A 51 -14.38 -5.53 -5.88
N TYR A 52 -14.25 -4.33 -6.45
CA TYR A 52 -13.93 -4.17 -7.88
C TYR A 52 -12.60 -4.82 -8.24
N ARG A 53 -11.57 -4.65 -7.41
CA ARG A 53 -10.26 -5.27 -7.61
C ARG A 53 -10.35 -6.81 -7.63
N LYS A 54 -11.05 -7.41 -6.66
CA LYS A 54 -11.28 -8.86 -6.60
C LYS A 54 -12.02 -9.39 -7.82
N VAL A 55 -13.09 -8.71 -8.26
CA VAL A 55 -13.84 -9.08 -9.46
C VAL A 55 -12.94 -9.07 -10.70
N ARG A 56 -12.13 -8.02 -10.87
CA ARG A 56 -11.22 -7.90 -12.02
C ARG A 56 -10.15 -8.99 -12.03
N ILE A 57 -9.60 -9.34 -10.88
CA ILE A 57 -8.63 -10.44 -10.74
C ILE A 57 -9.29 -11.77 -11.09
N ASN A 58 -10.49 -12.04 -10.57
CA ASN A 58 -11.18 -13.31 -10.83
C ASN A 58 -11.52 -13.49 -12.31
N LEU A 59 -11.94 -12.43 -13.01
CA LEU A 59 -12.19 -12.49 -14.45
C LEU A 59 -10.91 -12.83 -15.23
N LEU A 60 -9.78 -12.20 -14.89
CA LEU A 60 -8.50 -12.48 -15.54
C LEU A 60 -8.05 -13.93 -15.31
N VAL A 61 -8.25 -14.45 -14.10
CA VAL A 61 -7.95 -15.85 -13.76
C VAL A 61 -8.84 -16.80 -14.56
N GLN A 62 -10.13 -16.48 -14.72
CA GLN A 62 -11.03 -17.28 -15.55
C GLN A 62 -10.61 -17.31 -17.02
N ASP A 63 -10.26 -16.16 -17.59
CA ASP A 63 -9.79 -16.07 -18.98
C ASP A 63 -8.49 -16.84 -19.18
N PHE A 64 -7.55 -16.71 -18.24
CA PHE A 64 -6.29 -17.44 -18.26
C PHE A 64 -6.53 -18.96 -18.24
N ASN A 65 -7.33 -19.45 -17.30
CA ASN A 65 -7.64 -20.88 -17.18
C ASN A 65 -8.33 -21.40 -18.45
N LYS A 66 -9.24 -20.63 -19.03
CA LYS A 66 -9.92 -21.01 -20.28
C LYS A 66 -8.94 -21.19 -21.44
N VAL A 67 -7.99 -20.27 -21.61
CA VAL A 67 -6.96 -20.38 -22.67
C VAL A 67 -6.04 -21.57 -22.39
N GLN A 68 -5.68 -21.80 -21.14
CA GLN A 68 -4.87 -22.94 -20.72
C GLN A 68 -5.57 -24.27 -21.04
N ASP A 69 -6.85 -24.41 -20.69
CA ASP A 69 -7.65 -25.61 -20.97
C ASP A 69 -7.75 -25.88 -22.47
N GLN A 70 -7.86 -24.83 -23.30
CA GLN A 70 -7.86 -24.97 -24.76
C GLN A 70 -6.52 -25.48 -25.30
N LEU A 71 -5.40 -24.98 -24.78
CA LEU A 71 -4.07 -25.46 -25.15
C LEU A 71 -3.87 -26.93 -24.77
N ASP A 72 -4.33 -27.32 -23.58
CA ASP A 72 -4.20 -28.69 -23.08
C ASP A 72 -5.14 -29.67 -23.83
N ALA A 73 -6.30 -29.21 -24.32
CA ALA A 73 -7.21 -30.02 -25.12
C ALA A 73 -6.76 -30.22 -26.58
N ILE A 74 -5.83 -29.40 -27.08
CA ILE A 74 -5.23 -29.51 -28.42
C ILE A 74 -4.02 -30.48 -28.41
N LYS A 75 -3.53 -30.84 -27.23
CA LYS A 75 -2.39 -31.73 -27.02
C LYS A 75 -2.79 -33.21 -27.08
#